data_AF-A0A928VCU1-F1
#
_entry.id   AF-A0A928VCU1-F1
#
_cell.length_a   1.000
_cell.length_b   1.000
_cell.length_c   1.000
_cell.angle_alpha   90.00
_cell.angle_beta   90.00
_cell.angle_gamma   90.00
#
_symmetry.space_group_name_H-M   'P 1'
#
loop_
_entity.id
_entity.type
_entity.pdbx_description
1 polymer ?
#
loop_
_entity_poly.entity_id
_entity_poly.type
_entity_poly.pdbx_seq_one_letter_code
_entity_poly.pdbx_strand_id
1 'polypeptide(L)'
;MSPSPVASTPKPSSKPTGKTIAVNIFQLDNQCNRFVATKENVPANQPVTQAIAKTLLKANSESLDVAGYRVKVKSGVATIDFRPIPKARRSLTSLANCEQLALFGSVRRTLTQNRALKIKSVRFTDRGQVIKPQ
;
A
#
# COMPACT_ATOMS: atom_id res chain seq x y z
N MET A 1 -56.32 -1.24 -13.24
CA MET A 1 -55.32 -1.33 -12.16
C MET A 1 -53.95 -1.55 -12.78
N SER A 2 -53.07 -0.55 -12.66
CA SER A 2 -51.60 -0.65 -12.70
C SER A 2 -51.12 -0.35 -11.27
N PRO A 3 -49.92 -0.75 -10.78
CA PRO A 3 -48.62 -0.75 -11.50
C PRO A 3 -47.77 -2.03 -11.27
N SER A 4 -46.72 -2.34 -12.03
CA SER A 4 -45.34 -1.83 -11.81
C SER A 4 -44.35 -2.40 -12.84
N PRO A 5 -43.32 -1.63 -13.26
CA PRO A 5 -42.10 -2.15 -13.88
C PRO A 5 -41.03 -2.42 -12.79
N VAL A 6 -40.41 -3.60 -12.79
CA VAL A 6 -39.38 -3.97 -11.81
C VAL A 6 -37.97 -3.69 -12.36
N ALA A 7 -37.38 -2.65 -11.78
CA ALA A 7 -35.96 -2.47 -11.44
C ALA A 7 -34.88 -2.60 -12.55
N SER A 8 -34.40 -1.45 -13.00
CA SER A 8 -33.06 -1.28 -13.56
C SER A 8 -32.00 -1.60 -12.49
N THR A 9 -31.18 -2.61 -12.75
CA THR A 9 -30.01 -2.94 -11.93
C THR A 9 -28.98 -1.79 -11.99
N PRO A 10 -28.55 -1.22 -10.85
CA PRO A 10 -27.41 -0.30 -10.85
C PRO A 10 -26.12 -1.08 -11.13
N LYS A 11 -25.54 -0.83 -12.30
CA LYS A 11 -24.18 -1.27 -12.66
C LYS A 11 -23.19 -0.62 -11.68
N PRO A 12 -22.26 -1.38 -11.06
CA PRO A 12 -21.32 -0.81 -10.09
C PRO A 12 -20.46 0.31 -10.71
N SER A 13 -20.69 1.50 -10.15
CA SER A 13 -19.92 2.74 -10.05
C SER A 13 -18.57 2.88 -10.78
N SER A 14 -18.61 3.83 -11.72
CA SER A 14 -17.65 4.93 -11.95
C SER A 14 -16.14 4.62 -11.88
N LYS A 15 -15.55 4.48 -13.07
CA LYS A 15 -14.13 4.78 -13.34
C LYS A 15 -13.80 6.15 -12.72
N PRO A 16 -12.74 6.32 -11.90
CA PRO A 16 -12.42 7.62 -11.34
C PRO A 16 -12.02 8.56 -12.49
N THR A 17 -12.87 9.53 -12.80
CA THR A 17 -12.60 10.66 -13.72
C THR A 17 -11.68 11.71 -13.09
N GLY A 18 -10.95 11.35 -12.02
CA GLY A 18 -10.08 12.25 -11.27
C GLY A 18 -8.68 12.36 -11.87
N LYS A 19 -8.05 13.53 -11.69
CA LYS A 19 -6.64 13.76 -12.01
C LYS A 19 -5.78 12.66 -11.38
N THR A 20 -4.82 12.14 -12.14
CA THR A 20 -3.82 11.17 -11.66
C THR A 20 -2.43 11.79 -11.65
N ILE A 21 -1.55 11.28 -10.80
CA ILE A 21 -0.12 11.57 -10.84
C ILE A 21 0.67 10.28 -11.13
N ALA A 22 1.78 10.41 -11.83
CA ALA A 22 2.71 9.30 -12.04
C ALA A 22 3.59 9.12 -10.78
N VAL A 23 3.71 7.87 -10.34
CA VAL A 23 4.58 7.46 -9.23
C VAL A 23 5.36 6.21 -9.63
N ASN A 24 6.58 6.08 -9.13
CA ASN A 24 7.37 4.86 -9.24
C ASN A 24 7.02 3.93 -8.08
N ILE A 25 6.47 2.75 -8.39
CA ILE A 25 6.28 1.66 -7.43
C ILE A 25 7.55 0.83 -7.43
N PHE A 26 8.18 0.68 -6.27
CA PHE A 26 9.39 -0.10 -6.11
C PHE A 26 9.06 -1.49 -5.58
N GLN A 27 9.70 -2.51 -6.13
CA GLN A 27 9.66 -3.89 -5.64
C GLN A 27 11.06 -4.44 -5.52
N LEU A 28 11.30 -5.25 -4.49
CA LEU A 28 12.55 -6.00 -4.37
C LEU A 28 12.56 -7.10 -5.45
N ASP A 29 13.70 -7.33 -6.09
CA ASP A 29 13.82 -8.43 -7.05
C ASP A 29 13.80 -9.81 -6.37
N ASN A 30 13.58 -10.86 -7.16
CA ASN A 30 13.48 -12.24 -6.66
C ASN A 30 14.81 -12.76 -6.07
N GLN A 31 15.90 -12.02 -6.24
CA GLN A 31 17.21 -12.31 -5.65
C GLN A 31 17.44 -11.53 -4.36
N CYS A 32 16.46 -10.75 -3.91
CA CYS A 32 16.50 -9.94 -2.69
C CYS A 32 17.62 -8.87 -2.66
N ASN A 33 18.10 -8.43 -3.83
CA ASN A 33 19.32 -7.64 -3.96
C ASN A 33 19.08 -6.17 -4.31
N ARG A 34 18.06 -5.87 -5.12
CA ARG A 34 17.81 -4.50 -5.60
C ARG A 34 16.33 -4.20 -5.74
N PHE A 35 16.01 -2.92 -5.60
CA PHE A 35 14.66 -2.41 -5.86
C PHE A 35 14.52 -2.02 -7.33
N VAL A 36 13.54 -2.61 -8.00
CA VAL A 36 13.16 -2.30 -9.38
C VAL A 36 11.95 -1.36 -9.36
N ALA A 37 12.03 -0.27 -10.11
CA ALA A 37 10.95 0.71 -10.22
C ALA A 37 10.02 0.40 -11.41
N THR A 38 8.71 0.49 -11.19
CA THR A 38 7.72 0.50 -12.26
C THR A 38 6.87 1.75 -12.14
N LYS A 39 6.74 2.51 -13.23
CA LYS A 39 5.92 3.72 -13.25
C LYS A 39 4.44 3.35 -13.32
N GLU A 40 3.64 3.97 -12.47
CA GLU A 40 2.21 3.72 -12.29
C GLU A 40 1.47 5.04 -12.08
N ASN A 41 0.20 5.11 -12.50
CA ASN A 41 -0.65 6.26 -12.23
C ASN A 41 -1.50 6.01 -10.98
N VAL A 42 -1.50 6.96 -10.05
CA VAL A 42 -2.35 6.95 -8.85
C VAL A 42 -3.27 8.17 -8.82
N PRO A 43 -4.50 8.05 -8.29
CA PRO A 43 -5.39 9.18 -8.06
C PRO A 43 -4.73 10.30 -7.23
N ALA A 44 -4.82 11.54 -7.71
CA ALA A 44 -4.18 12.70 -7.07
C ALA A 44 -4.85 13.14 -5.76
N ASN A 45 -6.08 12.69 -5.50
CA ASN A 45 -6.81 12.98 -4.26
C ASN A 45 -6.35 12.12 -3.07
N GLN A 46 -5.78 10.93 -3.31
CA GLN A 46 -5.27 10.02 -2.27
C GLN A 46 -3.95 9.34 -2.68
N PRO A 47 -2.93 10.12 -3.10
CA PRO A 47 -1.80 9.55 -3.84
C PRO A 47 -0.92 8.66 -2.95
N VAL A 48 -0.76 8.99 -1.66
CA VAL A 48 0.03 8.19 -0.70
C VAL A 48 -0.64 6.84 -0.44
N THR A 49 -1.92 6.85 -0.10
CA THR A 49 -2.69 5.61 0.15
C THR A 49 -2.67 4.73 -1.08
N GLN A 50 -2.92 5.28 -2.27
CA GLN A 50 -2.97 4.50 -3.50
C GLN A 50 -1.58 3.97 -3.93
N ALA A 51 -0.51 4.72 -3.67
CA ALA A 51 0.85 4.23 -3.87
C ALA A 51 1.15 3.02 -2.95
N ILE A 52 0.80 3.08 -1.66
CA ILE A 52 0.95 1.95 -0.74
C ILE A 52 0.15 0.74 -1.22
N ALA A 53 -1.12 0.93 -1.60
CA ALA A 53 -1.97 -0.15 -2.10
C ALA A 53 -1.33 -0.85 -3.31
N LYS A 54 -0.84 -0.08 -4.30
CA LYS A 54 -0.14 -0.64 -5.47
C LYS A 54 1.16 -1.34 -5.11
N THR A 55 1.93 -0.82 -4.15
CA THR A 55 3.14 -1.50 -3.66
C THR A 55 2.78 -2.83 -3.01
N LEU A 56 1.77 -2.88 -2.15
CA LEU A 56 1.37 -4.13 -1.46
C LEU A 56 0.79 -5.16 -2.43
N LEU A 57 -0.01 -4.74 -3.41
CA LEU A 57 -0.54 -5.62 -4.46
C LEU A 57 0.56 -6.29 -5.28
N LYS A 58 1.66 -5.59 -5.55
CA LYS A 58 2.79 -6.11 -6.33
C LYS A 58 3.81 -6.89 -5.48
N ALA A 59 3.82 -6.72 -4.17
CA ALA A 59 4.79 -7.34 -3.26
C ALA A 59 4.48 -8.83 -2.96
N ASN A 60 3.77 -9.53 -3.86
CA ASN A 60 3.28 -10.89 -3.65
C ASN A 60 2.50 -11.04 -2.33
N SER A 61 1.32 -10.43 -2.28
CA SER A 61 0.40 -10.46 -1.13
C SER A 61 -0.01 -11.87 -0.67
N GLU A 62 0.37 -12.93 -1.38
CA GLU A 62 0.15 -14.31 -0.96
C GLU A 62 1.08 -14.76 0.19
N SER A 63 2.27 -14.17 0.33
CA SER A 63 3.17 -14.46 1.47
C SER A 63 2.99 -13.50 2.64
N LEU A 64 2.29 -12.37 2.43
CA LEU A 64 2.11 -11.34 3.43
C LEU A 64 0.71 -11.45 4.02
N ASP A 65 0.62 -11.98 5.25
CA ASP A 65 -0.58 -12.11 6.09
C ASP A 65 -1.19 -10.73 6.51
N VAL A 66 -1.21 -9.74 5.61
CA VAL A 66 -1.66 -8.37 5.85
C VAL A 66 -3.08 -8.19 5.34
N ALA A 67 -4.05 -8.05 6.25
CA ALA A 67 -5.46 -7.79 5.94
C ALA A 67 -5.70 -6.35 5.46
N GLY A 68 -4.77 -5.43 5.75
CA GLY A 68 -4.82 -4.04 5.32
C GLY A 68 -3.84 -3.17 6.10
N TYR A 69 -3.99 -1.86 5.95
CA TYR A 69 -3.14 -0.88 6.62
C TYR A 69 -3.91 0.41 6.92
N ARG A 70 -3.38 1.21 7.83
CA ARG A 70 -3.78 2.60 8.04
C ARG A 70 -2.58 3.49 7.80
N VAL A 71 -2.81 4.67 7.23
CA VAL A 71 -1.76 5.66 7.01
C VAL A 71 -2.15 6.98 7.64
N LYS A 72 -1.18 7.59 8.35
CA LYS A 72 -1.27 8.96 8.84
C LYS A 72 -0.03 9.72 8.36
N VAL A 73 -0.22 10.89 7.76
CA VAL A 73 0.88 11.74 7.30
C VAL A 73 0.90 13.00 8.15
N LYS A 74 2.03 13.28 8.80
CA LYS A 74 2.25 14.52 9.58
C LYS A 74 3.64 15.05 9.27
N SER A 75 3.74 16.31 8.84
CA SER A 75 5.01 16.99 8.55
C SER A 75 5.96 16.21 7.61
N GLY A 76 5.40 15.50 6.63
CA GLY A 76 6.16 14.69 5.68
C GLY A 76 6.60 13.31 6.20
N VAL A 77 6.17 12.91 7.41
CA VAL A 77 6.39 11.57 7.93
C VAL A 77 5.13 10.74 7.74
N ALA A 78 5.22 9.66 6.97
CA ALA A 78 4.14 8.68 6.84
C ALA A 78 4.28 7.62 7.94
N THR A 79 3.29 7.53 8.84
CA THR A 79 3.17 6.44 9.80
C THR A 79 2.18 5.42 9.24
N ILE A 80 2.65 4.20 9.01
CA ILE A 80 1.88 3.11 8.40
C ILE A 80 1.70 2.03 9.45
N ASP A 81 0.44 1.80 9.80
CA ASP A 81 0.04 0.76 10.75
C ASP A 81 -0.49 -0.44 9.97
N PHE A 82 0.30 -1.50 9.90
CA PHE A 82 -0.13 -2.73 9.24
C PHE A 82 -1.10 -3.49 10.14
N ARG A 83 -2.13 -4.05 9.53
CA ARG A 83 -3.12 -4.88 10.21
C ARG A 83 -3.02 -6.30 9.69
N PRO A 84 -2.29 -7.19 10.39
CA PRO A 84 -2.27 -8.59 10.01
C PRO A 84 -3.67 -9.21 10.13
N ILE A 85 -3.94 -10.28 9.39
CA ILE A 85 -5.19 -11.05 9.53
C ILE A 85 -5.36 -11.53 10.98
N PRO A 86 -6.59 -11.63 11.53
CA PRO A 86 -6.82 -12.00 12.93
C PRO A 86 -6.18 -13.33 13.38
N LYS A 87 -5.92 -14.24 12.43
CA LYS A 87 -5.30 -15.55 12.65
C LYS A 87 -3.85 -15.64 12.15
N ALA A 88 -3.20 -14.52 11.86
CA ALA A 88 -1.81 -14.51 11.41
C ALA A 88 -0.95 -15.23 12.45
N ARG A 89 -0.29 -16.32 12.04
CA ARG A 89 0.51 -17.15 12.95
C ARG A 89 1.83 -16.48 13.33
N ARG A 90 2.23 -15.44 12.59
CA ARG A 90 3.54 -14.79 12.67
C ARG A 90 3.37 -13.28 12.78
N SER A 91 4.20 -12.65 13.61
CA SER A 91 4.30 -11.18 13.63
C SER A 91 5.07 -10.71 12.40
N LEU A 92 4.78 -9.51 11.90
CA LEU A 92 5.52 -8.92 10.77
C LEU A 92 7.01 -8.71 11.08
N THR A 93 7.40 -8.65 12.36
CA THR A 93 8.80 -8.58 12.78
C THR A 93 9.52 -9.93 12.74
N SER A 94 8.79 -11.03 12.57
CA SER A 94 9.34 -12.40 12.45
C SER A 94 9.58 -12.85 11.01
N LEU A 95 9.26 -11.99 10.04
CA LEU A 95 9.54 -12.20 8.63
C LEU A 95 11.06 -12.35 8.41
N ALA A 96 11.45 -13.18 7.45
CA ALA A 96 12.84 -13.29 7.02
C ALA A 96 13.32 -11.95 6.43
N ASN A 97 14.64 -11.74 6.37
CA ASN A 97 15.21 -10.46 5.93
C ASN A 97 14.72 -10.04 4.52
N CYS A 98 14.68 -10.97 3.57
CA CYS A 98 14.16 -10.67 2.23
C CYS A 98 12.69 -10.25 2.25
N GLU A 99 11.86 -10.90 3.08
CA GLU A 99 10.45 -10.57 3.22
C GLU A 99 10.27 -9.19 3.88
N GLN A 100 11.08 -8.87 4.90
CA GLN A 100 11.08 -7.54 5.52
C GLN A 100 11.48 -6.45 4.52
N LEU A 101 12.53 -6.69 3.72
CA LEU A 101 12.95 -5.77 2.66
C LEU A 101 11.89 -5.63 1.56
N ALA A 102 11.26 -6.74 1.15
CA ALA A 102 10.21 -6.76 0.15
C ALA A 102 8.95 -6.01 0.61
N LEU A 103 8.57 -6.10 1.88
CA LEU A 103 7.42 -5.37 2.43
C LEU A 103 7.79 -3.94 2.82
N PHE A 104 8.63 -3.78 3.83
CA PHE A 104 8.92 -2.49 4.44
C PHE A 104 9.82 -1.63 3.55
N GLY A 105 10.83 -2.25 2.94
CA GLY A 105 11.75 -1.57 2.03
C GLY A 105 11.04 -1.04 0.80
N SER A 106 10.20 -1.86 0.14
CA SER A 106 9.43 -1.44 -1.04
C SER A 106 8.48 -0.29 -0.74
N VAL A 107 7.75 -0.36 0.38
CA VAL A 107 6.85 0.72 0.81
C VAL A 107 7.63 1.99 1.13
N ARG A 108 8.72 1.88 1.90
CA ARG A 108 9.58 3.02 2.24
C ARG A 108 10.14 3.68 0.98
N ARG A 109 10.73 2.89 0.07
CA ARG A 109 11.33 3.36 -1.18
C ARG A 109 10.29 4.03 -2.07
N THR A 110 9.11 3.42 -2.22
CA THR A 110 8.00 4.00 -2.99
C THR A 110 7.59 5.36 -2.44
N LEU A 111 7.42 5.50 -1.12
CA LEU A 111 6.96 6.77 -0.57
C LEU A 111 8.02 7.87 -0.61
N THR A 112 9.29 7.55 -0.34
CA THR A 112 10.34 8.57 -0.22
C THR A 112 10.99 8.97 -1.55
N GLN A 113 10.99 8.09 -2.56
CA GLN A 113 11.59 8.40 -3.87
C GLN A 113 10.64 9.16 -4.81
N ASN A 114 9.35 9.22 -4.50
CA ASN A 114 8.38 9.98 -5.27
C ASN A 114 8.15 11.36 -4.64
N ARG A 115 8.87 12.38 -5.13
CA ARG A 115 8.78 13.76 -4.62
C ARG A 115 7.35 14.33 -4.62
N ALA A 116 6.52 13.91 -5.57
CA ALA A 116 5.11 14.32 -5.66
C ALA A 116 4.28 13.91 -4.43
N LEU A 117 4.70 12.86 -3.70
CA LEU A 117 4.03 12.40 -2.49
C LEU A 117 4.37 13.24 -1.25
N LYS A 118 5.42 14.08 -1.33
CA LYS A 118 5.90 14.94 -0.23
C LYS A 118 6.22 14.17 1.07
N ILE A 119 6.64 12.89 0.96
CA ILE A 119 7.05 12.06 2.09
C ILE A 119 8.58 12.06 2.20
N LYS A 120 9.08 12.44 3.38
CA LYS A 120 10.50 12.49 3.74
C LYS A 120 10.97 11.19 4.39
N SER A 121 10.12 10.60 5.23
CA SER A 121 10.44 9.37 5.95
C SER A 121 9.19 8.56 6.28
N VAL A 122 9.40 7.28 6.60
CA VAL A 122 8.34 6.31 6.88
C VAL A 122 8.60 5.61 8.20
N ARG A 123 7.59 5.61 9.07
CA ARG A 123 7.54 4.83 10.32
C ARG A 123 6.51 3.71 10.16
N PHE A 124 6.86 2.54 10.67
CA PHE A 124 5.97 1.38 10.64
C PHE A 124 5.50 1.07 12.06
N THR A 125 4.24 0.68 12.17
CA THR A 125 3.66 0.15 13.39
C THR A 125 2.89 -1.14 13.10
N ASP A 126 2.82 -2.01 14.09
CA ASP A 126 1.94 -3.18 14.13
C ASP A 126 0.97 -2.99 15.30
N ARG A 127 -0.32 -2.82 15.01
CA ARG A 127 -1.36 -2.53 16.01
C ARG A 127 -0.99 -1.34 16.91
N GLY A 128 -0.40 -0.30 16.32
CA GLY A 128 0.04 0.91 17.02
C GLY A 128 1.39 0.82 17.74
N GLN A 129 2.00 -0.37 17.84
CA GLN A 129 3.34 -0.53 18.40
C GLN A 129 4.41 -0.27 17.34
N VAL A 130 5.42 0.54 17.67
CA VAL A 130 6.50 0.86 16.73
C VAL A 130 7.31 -0.39 16.43
N ILE A 131 7.50 -0.67 15.14
CA ILE A 131 8.39 -1.74 14.68
C ILE A 131 9.57 -1.13 13.91
N LYS A 132 10.74 -1.73 14.11
CA LYS A 132 11.99 -1.38 13.42
C LYS A 132 12.38 -2.56 12.54
N PRO A 133 11.84 -2.65 11.31
CA PRO A 133 12.26 -3.68 10.38
C PRO A 133 13.75 -3.50 10.07
N GLN A 134 14.43 -4.64 9.89
CA GLN A 134 15.86 -4.72 9.58
C GLN A 134 16.17 -4.02 8.23
#